data_AF-A0A845VRM8-F1
#
_entry.id   AF-A0A845VRM8-F1
#
_cell.length_a   1.000
_cell.length_b   1.000
_cell.length_c   1.000
_cell.angle_alpha   90.00
_cell.angle_beta   90.00
_cell.angle_gamma   90.00
#
_symmetry.space_group_name_H-M   'P 1'
#
loop_
_entity.id
_entity.type
_entity.pdbx_description
1 polymer ?
#
loop_
_entity_poly.entity_id
_entity_poly.type
_entity_poly.pdbx_seq_one_letter_code
_entity_poly.pdbx_strand_id
1 'polypeptide(L)'
;MKRLLTLILDGEIDQGFDATLEIRQGDLHSPSQTRIKGRLSGNRDLLNCYRHWQQRYLSLEMLFRALSANPEQVTNSSQRGEAFAACRQAAEVLEESLNHWLNTDPEFRSIRDKLLGSGKKFQLLLQTNNPWLRRFPWHRWDLLAEAQADVALSAIEQISNAFPHLAYGHATRTACQVGVKEQAVTSR
;
A
#
# COMPACT_ATOMS: atom_id res chain seq x y z
N MET A 1 -21.05 -8.78 11.73
CA MET A 1 -20.30 -7.70 12.41
C MET A 1 -18.93 -7.60 11.77
N LYS A 2 -18.54 -6.41 11.29
CA LYS A 2 -17.24 -6.20 10.64
C LYS A 2 -16.16 -6.09 11.72
N ARG A 3 -15.02 -6.76 11.53
CA ARG A 3 -13.86 -6.67 12.44
C ARG A 3 -12.85 -5.71 11.82
N LEU A 4 -12.30 -4.80 12.63
CA LEU A 4 -11.27 -3.86 12.22
C LEU A 4 -9.97 -4.22 12.94
N LEU A 5 -8.94 -4.55 12.16
CA LEU A 5 -7.61 -4.84 12.65
C LEU A 5 -6.72 -3.66 12.27
N THR A 6 -6.11 -3.01 13.25
CA THR A 6 -5.19 -1.90 13.02
C THR A 6 -3.76 -2.39 13.21
N LEU A 7 -2.98 -2.40 12.14
CA LEU A 7 -1.55 -2.74 12.17
C LEU A 7 -0.75 -1.45 12.15
N ILE A 8 -0.12 -1.12 13.27
CA ILE A 8 0.73 0.04 13.43
C ILE A 8 2.17 -0.40 13.22
N LEU A 9 2.87 0.21 12.26
CA LEU A 9 4.29 -0.02 11.97
C LEU A 9 5.04 1.30 12.10
N ASP A 10 5.85 1.41 13.14
CA ASP A 10 6.69 2.59 13.42
C ASP A 10 8.17 2.21 13.31
N GLY A 11 8.97 3.01 12.60
CA GLY A 11 10.38 2.73 12.37
C GLY A 11 10.84 2.96 10.93
N GLU A 12 12.01 2.41 10.61
CA GLU A 12 12.69 2.60 9.34
C GLU A 12 13.05 1.27 8.68
N ILE A 13 13.00 1.25 7.35
CA ILE A 13 13.21 0.03 6.55
C ILE A 13 14.59 -0.62 6.77
N ASP A 14 15.58 0.17 7.15
CA ASP A 14 16.94 -0.27 7.47
C ASP A 14 17.07 -0.90 8.86
N GLN A 15 16.32 -0.40 9.85
CA GLN A 15 16.42 -0.80 11.26
C GLN A 15 15.31 -1.77 11.71
N GLY A 16 14.28 -1.89 10.89
CA GLY A 16 13.04 -2.57 11.23
C GLY A 16 12.00 -1.65 11.83
N PHE A 17 10.85 -2.24 12.16
CA PHE A 17 9.68 -1.54 12.64
C PHE A 17 9.17 -2.18 13.93
N ASP A 18 8.85 -1.36 14.91
CA ASP A 18 8.01 -1.74 16.03
C ASP A 18 6.59 -1.93 15.51
N ALA A 19 6.06 -3.14 15.69
CA ALA A 19 4.77 -3.55 15.16
C ALA A 19 3.76 -3.70 16.30
N THR A 20 2.59 -3.09 16.14
CA THR A 20 1.47 -3.25 17.08
C THR A 20 0.21 -3.61 16.31
N LEU A 21 -0.41 -4.73 16.66
CA LEU A 21 -1.72 -5.12 16.14
C LEU A 21 -2.80 -4.82 17.19
N GLU A 22 -3.79 -4.02 16.83
CA GLU A 22 -4.99 -3.78 17.62
C GLU A 22 -6.22 -4.39 16.94
N ILE A 23 -7.01 -5.15 17.69
CA ILE A 23 -8.23 -5.80 17.20
C ILE A 23 -9.44 -5.10 17.82
N ARG A 24 -10.33 -4.58 16.95
CA ARG A 24 -11.60 -3.94 17.31
C ARG A 24 -12.78 -4.71 16.71
N GLN A 25 -13.85 -4.82 17.47
CA GLN A 25 -15.12 -5.39 17.01
C GLN A 25 -16.03 -4.22 16.63
N GLY A 26 -16.22 -3.98 15.32
CA GLY A 26 -16.89 -2.79 14.82
C GLY A 26 -15.93 -1.84 14.10
N ASP A 27 -16.04 -0.56 14.42
CA ASP A 27 -15.31 0.54 13.79
C ASP A 27 -14.21 1.13 14.69
N LEU A 28 -13.61 2.25 14.27
CA LEU A 28 -12.49 2.89 14.93
C LEU A 28 -12.84 3.46 16.32
N HIS A 29 -14.11 3.81 16.57
CA HIS A 29 -14.58 4.33 17.86
C HIS A 29 -14.81 3.22 18.88
N SER A 30 -14.80 1.95 18.45
CA SER A 30 -14.96 0.81 19.36
C SER A 30 -13.67 0.58 20.17
N PRO A 31 -13.78 0.20 21.46
CA PRO A 31 -12.60 -0.08 22.28
C PRO A 31 -11.81 -1.27 21.69
N SER A 32 -10.47 -1.16 21.73
CA SER A 32 -9.59 -2.26 21.34
C SER A 32 -9.73 -3.41 22.34
N GLN A 33 -10.15 -4.57 21.86
CA GLN A 33 -10.29 -5.76 22.71
C GLN A 33 -8.96 -6.46 22.93
N THR A 34 -8.04 -6.35 21.98
CA THR A 34 -6.75 -7.03 22.04
C THR A 34 -5.70 -6.15 21.40
N ARG A 35 -4.56 -6.01 22.07
CA ARG A 35 -3.38 -5.32 21.58
C ARG A 35 -2.18 -6.23 21.71
N ILE A 36 -1.45 -6.42 20.62
CA ILE A 36 -0.32 -7.33 20.54
C ILE A 36 0.85 -6.57 19.97
N LYS A 37 1.99 -6.64 20.66
CA LYS A 37 3.24 -6.07 20.18
C LYS A 37 4.07 -7.15 19.51
N GLY A 38 4.83 -6.75 18.52
CA GLY A 38 5.81 -7.56 17.82
C GLY A 38 6.81 -6.63 17.16
N ARG A 39 7.66 -7.19 16.31
CA ARG A 39 8.62 -6.43 15.52
C ARG A 39 8.60 -6.96 14.10
N LEU A 40 8.97 -6.12 13.15
CA LEU A 40 9.18 -6.51 11.77
C LEU A 40 10.61 -6.12 11.41
N SER A 41 11.46 -7.10 11.05
CA SER A 41 12.88 -6.83 10.78
C SER A 41 13.04 -5.88 9.60
N GLY A 42 14.12 -5.10 9.57
CA GLY A 42 14.45 -4.27 8.43
C GLY A 42 14.68 -5.10 7.17
N ASN A 43 14.29 -4.58 6.01
CA ASN A 43 14.48 -5.24 4.72
C ASN A 43 14.87 -4.24 3.63
N ARG A 44 16.18 -4.02 3.49
CA ARG A 44 16.74 -3.15 2.45
C ARG A 44 16.52 -3.70 1.05
N ASP A 45 16.56 -5.02 0.88
CA ASP A 45 16.36 -5.67 -0.41
C ASP A 45 14.97 -5.40 -0.97
N LEU A 46 13.94 -5.40 -0.11
CA LEU A 46 12.58 -5.04 -0.51
C LEU A 46 12.50 -3.59 -1.03
N LEU A 47 13.19 -2.65 -0.40
CA LEU A 47 13.27 -1.27 -0.90
C LEU A 47 13.97 -1.21 -2.26
N ASN A 48 15.01 -2.01 -2.47
CA ASN A 48 15.70 -2.08 -3.75
C ASN A 48 14.79 -2.67 -4.85
N CYS A 49 14.03 -3.73 -4.55
CA CYS A 49 13.00 -4.26 -5.45
C CYS A 49 11.97 -3.20 -5.82
N TYR A 50 11.48 -2.44 -4.83
CA TYR A 50 10.54 -1.35 -5.06
C TYR A 50 11.12 -0.27 -5.97
N ARG A 51 12.36 0.18 -5.71
CA ARG A 51 13.05 1.17 -6.54
C ARG A 51 13.26 0.66 -7.96
N HIS A 52 13.62 -0.62 -8.13
CA HIS A 52 13.79 -1.24 -9.43
C HIS A 52 12.47 -1.24 -10.22
N TRP A 53 11.39 -1.72 -9.59
CA TRP A 53 10.06 -1.67 -10.18
C TRP A 53 9.66 -0.24 -10.58
N GLN A 54 9.86 0.73 -9.68
CA GLN A 54 9.52 2.13 -9.95
C GLN A 54 10.29 2.68 -11.16
N GLN A 55 11.58 2.35 -11.30
CA GLN A 55 12.36 2.75 -12.47
C GLN A 55 11.82 2.14 -13.77
N ARG A 56 11.45 0.86 -13.76
CA ARG A 56 10.85 0.19 -14.93
C ARG A 56 9.50 0.81 -15.29
N TYR A 57 8.68 1.09 -14.29
CA TYR A 57 7.37 1.73 -14.47
C TYR A 57 7.51 3.12 -15.10
N LEU A 58 8.40 3.96 -14.56
CA LEU A 58 8.65 5.30 -15.12
C LEU A 58 9.21 5.23 -16.55
N SER A 59 10.09 4.27 -16.84
CA SER A 59 10.60 4.03 -18.19
C SER A 59 9.46 3.66 -19.16
N LEU A 60 8.55 2.79 -18.71
CA LEU A 60 7.37 2.40 -19.47
C LEU A 60 6.43 3.59 -19.71
N GLU A 61 6.21 4.43 -18.70
CA GLU A 61 5.40 5.64 -18.83
C GLU A 61 6.02 6.64 -19.83
N MET A 62 7.33 6.85 -19.77
CA MET A 62 8.04 7.69 -20.74
C MET A 62 7.91 7.16 -22.17
N LEU A 63 8.01 5.84 -22.36
CA LEU A 63 7.80 5.20 -23.66
C LEU A 63 6.37 5.46 -24.18
N PHE A 64 5.35 5.32 -23.34
CA PHE A 64 3.97 5.61 -23.72
C PHE A 64 3.74 7.09 -24.03
N ARG A 65 4.34 8.01 -23.26
CA ARG A 65 4.26 9.45 -23.53
C ARG A 65 4.93 9.81 -24.85
N ALA A 66 6.10 9.24 -25.14
CA ALA A 66 6.79 9.44 -26.41
C ALA A 66 5.96 8.92 -27.60
N LEU A 67 5.33 7.75 -27.43
CA LEU A 67 4.40 7.17 -28.40
C LEU A 67 3.18 8.06 -28.67
N SER A 68 2.61 8.69 -27.64
CA SER A 68 1.49 9.62 -27.81
C SER A 68 1.90 10.92 -28.51
N ALA A 69 3.13 11.37 -28.32
CA ALA A 69 3.64 12.61 -28.92
C ALA A 69 4.09 12.42 -30.38
N ASN A 70 4.64 11.26 -30.74
CA ASN A 70 5.07 10.97 -32.09
C ASN A 70 4.86 9.48 -32.44
N PRO A 71 3.64 9.10 -32.87
CA PRO A 71 3.29 7.69 -33.12
C PRO A 71 4.06 7.07 -34.29
N GLU A 72 4.61 7.89 -35.20
CA GLU A 72 5.33 7.42 -36.39
C GLU A 72 6.81 7.07 -36.09
N GLN A 73 7.39 7.56 -35.00
CA GLN A 73 8.82 7.39 -34.69
C GLN A 73 9.17 6.17 -33.84
N VAL A 74 8.18 5.39 -33.41
CA VAL A 74 8.42 4.18 -32.61
C VAL A 74 7.80 2.98 -33.33
N THR A 75 8.50 2.50 -34.36
CA THR A 75 8.06 1.39 -35.23
C THR A 75 8.31 0.00 -34.61
N ASN A 76 8.70 -0.11 -33.33
CA ASN A 76 9.13 -1.37 -32.74
C ASN A 76 8.19 -1.88 -31.65
N SER A 77 7.19 -2.68 -32.05
CA SER A 77 6.28 -3.39 -31.14
C SER A 77 7.01 -4.29 -30.14
N SER A 78 8.20 -4.81 -30.50
CA SER A 78 9.04 -5.63 -29.63
C SER A 78 9.57 -4.86 -28.42
N GLN A 79 10.06 -3.62 -28.63
CA GLN A 79 10.53 -2.76 -27.52
C GLN A 79 9.42 -2.46 -26.49
N ARG A 80 8.18 -2.29 -26.96
CA ARG A 80 7.01 -2.11 -26.08
C ARG A 80 6.72 -3.39 -25.29
N GLY A 81 6.73 -4.54 -25.97
CA GLY A 81 6.53 -5.84 -25.34
C GLY A 81 7.58 -6.13 -24.27
N GLU A 82 8.86 -5.87 -24.58
CA GLU A 82 10.00 -6.04 -23.66
C GLU A 82 9.91 -5.11 -22.45
N ALA A 83 9.61 -3.82 -22.65
CA ALA A 83 9.47 -2.87 -21.55
C ALA A 83 8.31 -3.23 -20.61
N PHE A 84 7.19 -3.68 -21.18
CA PHE A 84 6.04 -4.13 -20.40
C PHE A 84 6.35 -5.42 -19.64
N ALA A 85 7.00 -6.39 -20.28
CA ALA A 85 7.44 -7.64 -19.65
C ALA A 85 8.42 -7.37 -18.50
N ALA A 86 9.41 -6.48 -18.70
CA ALA A 86 10.37 -6.12 -17.65
C ALA A 86 9.70 -5.39 -16.47
N CYS A 87 8.72 -4.52 -16.73
CA CYS A 87 7.95 -3.86 -15.67
C CYS A 87 7.10 -4.86 -14.88
N ARG A 88 6.46 -5.82 -15.57
CA ARG A 88 5.69 -6.89 -14.93
C ARG A 88 6.58 -7.77 -14.06
N GLN A 89 7.71 -8.23 -14.61
CA GLN A 89 8.66 -9.06 -13.88
C GLN A 89 9.17 -8.35 -12.61
N ALA A 90 9.50 -7.06 -12.71
CA ALA A 90 9.92 -6.30 -11.53
C ALA A 90 8.80 -6.15 -10.48
N ALA A 91 7.52 -6.11 -10.90
CA ALA A 91 6.39 -6.08 -10.00
C ALA A 91 6.21 -7.43 -9.29
N GLU A 92 6.33 -8.54 -10.03
CA GLU A 92 6.27 -9.90 -9.47
C GLU A 92 7.36 -10.09 -8.41
N VAL A 93 8.61 -9.72 -8.72
CA VAL A 93 9.72 -9.80 -7.75
C VAL A 93 9.47 -8.95 -6.50
N LEU A 94 8.87 -7.76 -6.64
CA LEU A 94 8.49 -6.92 -5.50
C LEU A 94 7.40 -7.59 -4.65
N GLU A 95 6.37 -8.16 -5.27
CA GLU A 95 5.29 -8.86 -4.59
C GLU A 95 5.80 -10.11 -3.86
N GLU A 96 6.64 -10.92 -4.50
CA GLU A 96 7.28 -12.09 -3.90
C GLU A 96 8.17 -11.68 -2.71
N SER A 97 8.97 -10.63 -2.87
CA SER A 97 9.82 -10.12 -1.80
C SER A 97 9.02 -9.58 -0.62
N LEU A 98 7.89 -8.91 -0.87
CA LEU A 98 6.99 -8.41 0.17
C LEU A 98 6.37 -9.58 0.94
N ASN A 99 5.84 -10.57 0.22
CA ASN A 99 5.23 -11.75 0.82
C ASN A 99 6.24 -12.57 1.61
N HIS A 100 7.43 -12.81 1.05
CA HIS A 100 8.50 -13.50 1.76
C HIS A 100 8.82 -12.80 3.08
N TRP A 101 9.02 -11.48 3.05
CA TRP A 101 9.32 -10.71 4.25
C TRP A 101 8.23 -10.82 5.32
N LEU A 102 6.96 -10.57 4.97
CA LEU A 102 5.84 -10.60 5.94
C LEU A 102 5.51 -12.03 6.43
N ASN A 103 5.77 -13.06 5.62
CA ASN A 103 5.39 -14.45 5.92
C ASN A 103 6.50 -15.28 6.55
N THR A 104 7.77 -14.86 6.47
CA THR A 104 8.90 -15.64 7.02
C THR A 104 9.56 -14.99 8.22
N ASP A 105 9.37 -13.68 8.42
CA ASP A 105 9.98 -12.96 9.53
C ASP A 105 9.56 -13.57 10.90
N PRO A 106 10.52 -14.00 11.73
CA PRO A 106 10.22 -14.67 12.99
C PRO A 106 9.74 -13.70 14.07
N GLU A 107 10.19 -12.43 14.05
CA GLU A 107 9.77 -11.41 15.02
C GLU A 107 8.33 -10.93 14.76
N PHE A 108 7.88 -11.03 13.50
CA PHE A 108 6.53 -10.65 13.07
C PHE A 108 5.51 -11.79 13.22
N ARG A 109 5.98 -13.00 13.53
CA ARG A 109 5.16 -14.22 13.58
C ARG A 109 3.92 -14.07 14.48
N SER A 110 4.06 -13.50 15.67
CA SER A 110 2.93 -13.36 16.62
C SER A 110 1.79 -12.50 16.07
N ILE A 111 2.11 -11.46 15.30
CA ILE A 111 1.12 -10.60 14.63
C ILE A 111 0.47 -11.35 13.47
N ARG A 112 1.28 -12.05 12.66
CA ARG A 112 0.80 -12.87 11.54
C ARG A 112 -0.18 -13.96 11.99
N ASP A 113 0.18 -14.74 13.01
CA ASP A 113 -0.67 -15.79 13.57
C ASP A 113 -2.01 -15.24 14.07
N LYS A 114 -2.02 -14.01 14.60
CA LYS A 114 -3.23 -13.34 15.07
C LYS A 114 -4.10 -12.78 13.95
N LEU A 115 -3.48 -12.30 12.87
CA LEU A 115 -4.19 -11.93 11.65
C LEU A 115 -4.88 -13.16 11.03
N LEU A 116 -4.17 -14.29 10.91
CA LEU A 116 -4.73 -15.56 10.43
C LEU A 116 -5.86 -16.06 11.33
N GLY A 117 -5.64 -16.04 12.66
CA GLY A 117 -6.64 -16.47 13.63
C GLY A 117 -7.89 -15.57 13.69
N SER A 118 -7.86 -14.38 13.09
CA SER A 118 -9.01 -13.47 13.07
C SER A 118 -10.09 -13.87 12.06
N GLY A 119 -9.81 -14.86 11.21
CA GLY A 119 -10.76 -15.43 10.25
C GLY A 119 -10.85 -14.62 8.95
N LYS A 120 -12.00 -14.71 8.27
CA LYS A 120 -12.23 -14.06 6.96
C LYS A 120 -13.05 -12.77 7.10
N LYS A 121 -12.96 -11.90 6.09
CA LYS A 121 -13.76 -10.66 5.92
C LYS A 121 -13.55 -9.62 7.02
N PHE A 122 -12.29 -9.38 7.38
CA PHE A 122 -11.91 -8.25 8.24
C PHE A 122 -11.38 -7.09 7.40
N GLN A 123 -11.34 -5.90 8.00
CA GLN A 123 -10.66 -4.74 7.42
C GLN A 123 -9.33 -4.54 8.14
N LEU A 124 -8.22 -4.55 7.39
CA LEU A 124 -6.91 -4.17 7.89
C LEU A 124 -6.71 -2.66 7.65
N LEU A 125 -6.47 -1.92 8.73
CA LEU A 125 -5.99 -0.55 8.69
C LEU A 125 -4.50 -0.55 9.00
N LEU A 126 -3.66 -0.29 8.00
CA LEU A 126 -2.23 -0.09 8.21
C LEU A 126 -1.96 1.37 8.60
N GLN A 127 -1.39 1.57 9.78
CA GLN A 127 -0.92 2.86 10.27
C GLN A 127 0.60 2.91 10.24
N THR A 128 1.16 3.83 9.47
CA THR A 128 2.61 4.01 9.43
C THR A 128 2.99 5.42 9.06
N ASN A 129 4.06 5.94 9.67
CA ASN A 129 4.68 7.21 9.29
C ASN A 129 5.77 7.02 8.22
N ASN A 130 6.19 5.78 7.96
CA ASN A 130 7.22 5.51 6.98
C ASN A 130 6.67 5.69 5.55
N PRO A 131 7.27 6.57 4.72
CA PRO A 131 6.76 6.87 3.39
C PRO A 131 6.91 5.70 2.42
N TRP A 132 7.89 4.81 2.64
CA TRP A 132 8.10 3.64 1.78
C TRP A 132 7.03 2.59 2.01
N LEU A 133 6.73 2.29 3.27
CA LEU A 133 5.67 1.34 3.62
C LEU A 133 4.33 1.77 3.01
N ARG A 134 3.97 3.05 3.02
CA ARG A 134 2.72 3.52 2.39
C ARG A 134 2.61 3.24 0.89
N ARG A 135 3.74 3.02 0.22
CA ARG A 135 3.82 2.81 -1.25
C ARG A 135 3.88 1.34 -1.63
N PHE A 136 4.03 0.43 -0.67
CA PHE A 136 4.08 -1.00 -0.94
C PHE A 136 2.70 -1.56 -1.33
N PRO A 137 2.66 -2.60 -2.17
CA PRO A 137 1.42 -3.21 -2.63
C PRO A 137 0.80 -4.12 -1.54
N TRP A 138 0.37 -3.56 -0.41
CA TRP A 138 -0.19 -4.34 0.71
C TRP A 138 -1.40 -5.20 0.35
N HIS A 139 -2.17 -4.79 -0.66
CA HIS A 139 -3.27 -5.58 -1.20
C HIS A 139 -2.81 -6.89 -1.88
N ARG A 140 -1.52 -7.03 -2.19
CA ARG A 140 -0.87 -8.23 -2.72
C ARG A 140 -0.25 -9.11 -1.65
N TRP A 141 -0.47 -8.79 -0.38
CA TRP A 141 -0.07 -9.68 0.70
C TRP A 141 -1.00 -10.90 0.72
N ASP A 142 -0.44 -12.09 0.50
CA ASP A 142 -1.14 -13.36 0.35
C ASP A 142 -2.11 -13.63 1.51
N LEU A 143 -1.71 -13.30 2.74
CA LEU A 143 -2.56 -13.47 3.92
C LEU A 143 -3.90 -12.73 3.78
N LEU A 144 -3.87 -11.51 3.25
CA LEU A 144 -5.06 -10.67 3.07
C LEU A 144 -5.93 -11.16 1.91
N ALA A 145 -5.29 -11.67 0.86
CA ALA A 145 -5.99 -12.28 -0.27
C ALA A 145 -6.78 -13.52 0.18
N GLU A 146 -6.15 -14.41 0.97
CA GLU A 146 -6.81 -15.60 1.54
C GLU A 146 -7.95 -15.25 2.50
N ALA A 147 -7.78 -14.18 3.29
CA ALA A 147 -8.77 -13.70 4.23
C ALA A 147 -9.90 -12.88 3.58
N GLN A 148 -9.80 -12.54 2.29
CA GLN A 148 -10.67 -11.56 1.62
C GLN A 148 -10.77 -10.25 2.43
N ALA A 149 -9.62 -9.79 2.93
CA ALA A 149 -9.55 -8.63 3.79
C ALA A 149 -9.47 -7.34 2.96
N ASP A 150 -10.22 -6.31 3.38
CA ASP A 150 -10.06 -4.96 2.85
C ASP A 150 -8.85 -4.29 3.49
N VAL A 151 -8.03 -3.59 2.71
CA VAL A 151 -6.86 -2.85 3.22
C VAL A 151 -7.08 -1.35 3.08
N ALA A 152 -6.85 -0.63 4.18
CA ALA A 152 -6.81 0.82 4.21
C ALA A 152 -5.46 1.30 4.80
N LEU A 153 -4.99 2.47 4.35
CA LEU A 153 -3.74 3.09 4.80
C LEU A 153 -4.04 4.37 5.58
N SER A 154 -3.30 4.61 6.67
CA SER A 154 -3.41 5.83 7.48
C SER A 154 -2.05 6.20 8.11
N ALA A 155 -1.93 7.45 8.58
CA ALA A 155 -0.79 7.90 9.37
C ALA A 155 -0.93 7.45 10.84
N ILE A 156 0.18 7.41 11.58
CA ILE A 156 0.14 7.07 13.02
C ILE A 156 -0.49 8.23 13.82
N GLU A 157 -0.37 9.48 13.34
CA GLU A 157 -0.98 10.68 13.96
C GLU A 157 -2.49 10.79 13.71
N GLN A 158 -3.26 9.88 14.29
CA GLN A 158 -4.72 10.01 14.43
C GLN A 158 -5.26 9.54 15.80
N ILE A 159 -4.42 9.06 16.73
CA ILE A 159 -4.93 8.45 17.97
C ILE A 159 -4.18 8.97 19.21
N SER A 160 -4.16 10.28 19.35
CA SER A 160 -4.04 10.96 20.64
C SER A 160 -4.74 12.30 20.56
N ASN A 161 -6.07 12.28 20.65
CA ASN A 161 -6.82 13.19 21.51
C ASN A 161 -8.31 12.88 21.44
N ALA A 162 -8.87 12.62 22.61
CA ALA A 162 -10.24 12.99 22.88
C ALA A 162 -10.48 14.43 22.41
N PHE A 163 -11.49 14.65 21.57
CA PHE A 163 -11.96 16.01 21.29
C PHE A 163 -12.43 16.65 22.60
N PRO A 164 -12.09 17.93 22.84
CA PRO A 164 -13.06 18.95 22.48
C PRO A 164 -12.46 20.20 21.83
N HIS A 165 -13.19 20.70 20.84
CA HIS A 165 -13.41 22.10 20.45
C HIS A 165 -12.21 23.08 20.24
N LEU A 166 -12.27 23.68 19.04
CA LEU A 166 -11.77 25.00 18.60
C LEU A 166 -10.37 25.13 17.98
N ALA A 167 -10.44 25.68 16.77
CA ALA A 167 -9.65 26.79 16.23
C ALA A 167 -8.45 26.48 15.32
N TYR A 168 -8.70 26.79 14.04
CA TYR A 168 -7.84 27.53 13.11
C TYR A 168 -6.59 26.88 12.50
N GLY A 169 -6.52 26.99 11.17
CA GLY A 169 -5.25 27.00 10.44
C GLY A 169 -5.34 26.50 9.00
N HIS A 170 -5.65 27.40 8.07
CA HIS A 170 -5.61 27.16 6.63
C HIS A 170 -4.30 26.53 6.14
N ALA A 171 -4.38 25.53 5.27
CA ALA A 171 -3.38 25.31 4.23
C ALA A 171 -4.02 24.62 3.01
N THR A 172 -4.04 25.37 1.91
CA THR A 172 -4.40 24.98 0.55
C THR A 172 -3.37 24.03 -0.06
N ARG A 173 -3.82 23.01 -0.81
CA ARG A 173 -3.48 22.84 -2.25
C ARG A 173 -3.93 21.50 -2.87
N THR A 174 -4.64 21.68 -3.98
CA THR A 174 -4.52 20.96 -5.27
C THR A 174 -4.92 19.48 -5.33
N ALA A 175 -6.20 19.25 -5.64
CA ALA A 175 -6.66 18.05 -6.33
C ALA A 175 -6.51 18.22 -7.85
N CYS A 176 -5.65 17.43 -8.49
CA CYS A 176 -5.73 17.18 -9.93
C CYS A 176 -6.72 16.04 -10.14
N GLN A 177 -7.95 16.38 -10.51
CA GLN A 177 -8.97 15.43 -10.94
C GLN A 177 -9.19 15.69 -12.44
N VAL A 178 -8.53 14.90 -13.28
CA VAL A 178 -8.81 14.87 -14.72
C VAL A 178 -10.06 14.02 -14.91
N GLY A 179 -11.21 14.69 -14.95
CA GLY A 179 -12.48 14.12 -15.38
C GLY A 179 -12.57 14.13 -16.90
N VAL A 180 -12.62 12.95 -17.49
CA VAL A 180 -13.00 12.71 -18.88
C VAL A 180 -14.47 13.14 -19.02
N LYS A 181 -14.75 14.13 -19.89
CA LYS A 181 -16.11 14.44 -20.35
C LYS A 181 -16.30 13.86 -21.73
N GLU A 182 -17.09 12.78 -21.80
CA GLU A 182 -17.75 12.33 -23.02
C GLU A 182 -18.69 13.43 -23.55
N GLN A 183 -18.55 13.73 -24.84
CA GLN A 183 -19.43 14.64 -25.57
C GLN A 183 -20.65 13.85 -26.07
N ALA A 184 -21.84 14.20 -25.55
CA ALA A 184 -23.10 13.82 -26.17
C ALA A 184 -23.45 14.86 -27.24
N VAL A 185 -23.43 14.40 -28.50
CA VAL A 185 -23.94 15.09 -29.68
C VAL A 185 -25.46 15.00 -29.67
N THR A 186 -26.14 16.15 -29.70
CA THR A 186 -27.54 16.24 -30.16
C THR A 186 -27.62 17.38 -31.16
N SER A 187 -27.65 17.03 -32.44
CA SER A 187 -27.94 17.93 -33.55
C SER A 187 -29.42 18.35 -33.54
N ARG A 188 -29.66 19.61 -33.91
CA ARG A 188 -30.94 20.13 -34.36
C ARG A 188 -31.23 19.68 -35.79
#